data_AF-A0A5X4TVJ9-F1
#
_entry.id   AF-A0A5X4TVJ9-F1
#
_cell.length_a   1.000
_cell.length_b   1.000
_cell.length_c   1.000
_cell.angle_alpha   90.00
_cell.angle_beta   90.00
_cell.angle_gamma   90.00
#
_symmetry.space_group_name_H-M   'P 1'
#
loop_
_entity.id
_entity.type
_entity.pdbx_description
1 polymer ?
#
loop_
_entity_poly.entity_id
_entity_poly.type
_entity_poly.pdbx_seq_one_letter_code
_entity_poly.pdbx_strand_id
1 'polypeptide(L)'
;MFTPPADDVKPIPVPDEIYTQCITDAARYFGIDAELVFTLFDNEGGKVGTFSRNTNGTYDIGPMQINSSNLPEIKKHFPTVTWRVLAYDACASFWVGTWWLYRKIVDRKGNVFEGIADYNS
;
A
#
# COMPACT_ATOMS: atom_id res chain seq x y z
N MET A 1 -0.43 -12.21 -15.27
CA MET A 1 0.87 -11.90 -14.65
C MET A 1 1.09 -10.40 -14.78
N PHE A 2 1.26 -9.69 -13.67
CA PHE A 2 1.59 -8.26 -13.70
C PHE A 2 3.07 -8.12 -14.05
N THR A 3 3.38 -7.32 -15.06
CA THR A 3 4.74 -6.93 -15.39
C THR A 3 4.76 -5.40 -15.33
N PRO A 4 5.53 -4.78 -14.44
CA PRO A 4 5.65 -3.34 -14.42
C PRO A 4 6.26 -2.87 -15.76
N PRO A 5 6.02 -1.62 -16.17
CA PRO A 5 6.75 -1.04 -17.29
C PRO A 5 8.26 -1.14 -17.03
N ALA A 6 9.06 -1.20 -18.09
CA ALA A 6 10.44 -0.77 -18.02
C ALA A 6 10.40 0.75 -17.80
N ASP A 7 10.17 1.15 -16.55
CA ASP A 7 10.10 2.56 -16.19
C ASP A 7 11.49 2.98 -15.73
N ASP A 8 12.12 3.85 -16.52
CA ASP A 8 13.46 4.37 -16.27
C ASP A 8 13.43 5.48 -15.20
N VAL A 9 12.23 5.83 -14.72
CA VAL A 9 12.00 6.89 -13.74
C VAL A 9 12.43 6.40 -12.37
N LYS A 10 13.52 7.00 -11.86
CA LYS A 10 14.02 6.74 -10.52
C LYS A 10 12.93 7.03 -9.47
N PRO A 11 12.63 6.10 -8.55
CA PRO A 11 11.66 6.33 -7.49
C PRO A 11 12.01 7.55 -6.63
N ILE A 12 11.02 8.37 -6.32
CA ILE A 12 11.17 9.60 -5.54
C ILE A 12 10.55 9.46 -4.15
N PRO A 13 11.18 10.00 -3.08
CA PRO A 13 10.57 10.02 -1.75
C PRO A 13 9.18 10.64 -1.77
N VAL A 14 8.29 10.11 -0.95
CA VAL A 14 6.98 10.72 -0.73
C VAL A 14 7.20 12.01 0.08
N PRO A 15 6.66 13.17 -0.34
CA PRO A 15 6.78 14.40 0.44
C PRO A 15 6.10 14.29 1.83
N ASP A 16 6.70 14.91 2.85
CA ASP A 16 6.24 14.81 4.24
C ASP A 16 4.79 15.25 4.45
N GLU A 17 4.40 16.34 3.79
CA GLU A 17 3.03 16.84 3.80
C GLU A 17 2.04 15.82 3.22
N ILE A 18 2.43 15.11 2.16
CA ILE A 18 1.59 14.13 1.47
C ILE A 18 1.37 12.90 2.33
N TYR A 19 2.44 12.28 2.86
CA TYR A 19 2.24 11.10 3.71
C TYR A 19 1.54 11.49 5.01
N THR A 20 1.86 12.64 5.61
CA THR A 20 1.21 13.08 6.87
C THR A 20 -0.29 13.25 6.69
N GLN A 21 -0.71 13.99 5.66
CA GLN A 21 -2.12 14.24 5.39
C GLN A 21 -2.86 12.95 5.02
N CYS A 22 -2.34 12.20 4.05
CA CYS A 22 -3.07 11.06 3.49
C CYS A 22 -3.08 9.84 4.43
N ILE A 23 -2.03 9.62 5.23
CA ILE A 23 -2.06 8.63 6.31
C ILE A 23 -3.10 9.04 7.36
N THR A 24 -3.08 10.28 7.83
CA THR A 24 -4.02 10.75 8.87
C THR A 24 -5.47 10.59 8.43
N ASP A 25 -5.79 10.98 7.19
CA ASP A 25 -7.16 10.88 6.68
C ASP A 25 -7.61 9.44 6.49
N ALA A 26 -6.77 8.59 5.89
CA ALA A 26 -7.09 7.19 5.67
C ALA A 26 -7.24 6.44 7.02
N ALA A 27 -6.30 6.66 7.95
CA ALA A 27 -6.32 6.07 9.28
C ALA A 27 -7.60 6.45 10.05
N ARG A 28 -7.97 7.74 10.04
CA ARG A 28 -9.23 8.23 10.63
C ARG A 28 -10.44 7.55 10.00
N TYR A 29 -10.48 7.43 8.67
CA TYR A 29 -11.63 6.86 7.96
C TYR A 29 -11.83 5.37 8.29
N PHE A 30 -10.74 4.59 8.34
CA PHE A 30 -10.80 3.14 8.62
C PHE A 30 -10.73 2.80 10.12
N GLY A 31 -10.59 3.79 11.00
CA GLY A 31 -10.47 3.58 12.44
C GLY A 31 -9.18 2.85 12.84
N ILE A 32 -8.09 3.09 12.11
CA ILE A 32 -6.75 2.58 12.41
C ILE A 32 -5.92 3.71 13.05
N ASP A 33 -5.00 3.38 13.93
CA ASP A 33 -4.01 4.33 14.44
C ASP A 33 -3.12 4.85 13.30
N ALA A 34 -3.01 6.17 13.14
CA ALA A 34 -2.19 6.79 12.11
C ALA A 34 -0.69 6.47 12.29
N GLU A 35 -0.22 6.33 13.53
CA GLU A 35 1.17 5.95 13.83
C GLU A 35 1.46 4.52 13.36
N LEU A 36 0.48 3.62 13.44
CA LEU A 36 0.62 2.26 12.92
C LEU A 36 0.76 2.26 11.40
N VAL A 37 -0.08 3.03 10.69
CA VAL A 37 0.00 3.13 9.22
C VAL A 37 1.32 3.77 8.79
N PHE A 38 1.77 4.80 9.50
CA PHE A 38 3.09 5.41 9.26
C PHE A 38 4.23 4.43 9.48
N THR A 39 4.21 3.67 10.57
CA THR A 39 5.23 2.65 10.88
C THR A 39 5.27 1.57 9.80
N LEU A 40 4.10 1.15 9.29
CA LEU A 40 4.03 0.22 8.17
C LEU A 40 4.69 0.81 6.92
N PHE A 41 4.31 2.03 6.52
CA PHE A 41 4.92 2.74 5.39
C PHE A 41 6.44 2.90 5.52
N ASP A 42 6.92 3.34 6.68
CA ASP A 42 8.35 3.57 6.93
C ASP A 42 9.16 2.27 6.84
N ASN A 43 8.61 1.17 7.38
CA ASN A 43 9.22 -0.16 7.29
C ASN A 43 9.25 -0.72 5.86
N GLU A 44 8.20 -0.48 5.06
CA GLU A 44 8.14 -0.88 3.66
C GLU A 44 9.18 -0.12 2.80
N GLY A 45 9.54 1.10 3.19
CA GLY A 45 10.54 1.92 2.49
C GLY A 45 10.16 2.28 1.05
N GLY A 46 8.87 2.11 0.71
CA GLY A 46 8.33 2.37 -0.62
C GLY A 46 8.40 3.85 -1.00
N LYS A 47 8.52 4.10 -2.29
CA LYS A 47 8.59 5.43 -2.88
C LYS A 47 7.60 5.54 -4.03
N VAL A 48 7.34 6.77 -4.47
CA VAL A 48 6.57 6.98 -5.69
C VAL A 48 7.36 6.39 -6.86
N GLY A 49 6.73 5.46 -7.59
CA GLY A 49 7.34 4.71 -8.68
C GLY A 49 8.11 3.45 -8.26
N THR A 50 8.12 3.06 -6.98
CA THR A 50 8.79 1.81 -6.57
C THR A 50 8.05 0.59 -7.09
N PHE A 51 8.80 -0.33 -7.71
CA PHE A 51 8.39 -1.71 -7.96
C PHE A 51 9.47 -2.65 -7.44
N SER A 52 9.18 -3.37 -6.36
CA SER A 52 10.11 -4.34 -5.77
C SER A 52 9.73 -5.73 -6.23
N ARG A 53 10.66 -6.45 -6.88
CA ARG A 53 10.37 -7.79 -7.43
C ARG A 53 10.58 -8.88 -6.37
N ASN A 54 9.56 -9.70 -6.16
CA ASN A 54 9.61 -10.85 -5.27
C ASN A 54 10.10 -12.11 -5.97
N THR A 55 10.61 -13.07 -5.18
CA THR A 55 11.14 -14.35 -5.66
C THR A 55 10.09 -15.21 -6.36
N ASN A 56 8.83 -15.11 -5.94
CA ASN A 56 7.68 -15.78 -6.54
C ASN A 56 7.17 -15.10 -7.83
N GLY A 57 7.80 -14.00 -8.27
CA GLY A 57 7.47 -13.28 -9.50
C GLY A 57 6.38 -12.22 -9.35
N THR A 58 5.85 -11.97 -8.15
CA THR A 58 5.02 -10.79 -7.88
C THR A 58 5.88 -9.53 -7.71
N TYR A 59 5.23 -8.37 -7.67
CA TYR A 59 5.85 -7.09 -7.38
C TYR A 59 5.13 -6.37 -6.25
N ASP A 60 5.87 -5.68 -5.40
CA ASP A 60 5.31 -4.75 -4.41
C ASP A 60 5.35 -3.32 -4.96
N ILE A 61 4.22 -2.63 -4.89
CA ILE A 61 3.93 -1.46 -5.72
C ILE A 61 3.78 -0.20 -4.86
N GLY A 62 4.57 0.83 -5.20
CA GLY A 62 4.42 2.20 -4.69
C GLY A 62 4.75 2.38 -3.21
N PRO A 63 4.35 3.52 -2.61
CA PRO A 63 4.67 3.86 -1.22
C PRO A 63 4.31 2.78 -0.20
N MET A 64 3.10 2.22 -0.28
CA MET A 64 2.63 1.19 0.65
C MET A 64 3.06 -0.24 0.25
N GLN A 65 3.91 -0.38 -0.78
CA GLN A 65 4.43 -1.68 -1.25
C GLN A 65 3.33 -2.74 -1.42
N ILE A 66 2.22 -2.37 -2.04
CA ILE A 66 1.07 -3.27 -2.20
C ILE A 66 1.42 -4.38 -3.19
N ASN A 67 1.35 -5.63 -2.74
CA ASN A 67 1.68 -6.77 -3.59
C ASN A 67 0.71 -6.91 -4.79
N SER A 68 1.28 -7.09 -5.98
CA SER A 68 0.56 -7.20 -7.26
C SER A 68 -0.44 -8.35 -7.33
N SER A 69 -0.28 -9.40 -6.51
CA SER A 69 -1.24 -10.50 -6.41
C SER A 69 -2.60 -10.04 -5.86
N ASN A 70 -2.64 -8.92 -5.13
CA ASN A 70 -3.84 -8.35 -4.53
C ASN A 70 -4.61 -7.44 -5.50
N LEU A 71 -4.03 -7.07 -6.65
CA LEU A 71 -4.67 -6.18 -7.64
C LEU A 71 -6.07 -6.64 -8.09
N PRO A 72 -6.34 -7.94 -8.35
CA PRO A 72 -7.68 -8.39 -8.71
C PRO A 72 -8.72 -8.10 -7.62
N GLU A 73 -8.33 -8.21 -6.36
CA GLU A 73 -9.23 -7.98 -5.22
C GLU A 73 -9.42 -6.48 -4.95
N ILE A 74 -8.35 -5.69 -5.05
CA ILE A 74 -8.40 -4.22 -4.99
C ILE A 74 -9.34 -3.70 -6.08
N LYS A 75 -9.23 -4.20 -7.31
CA LYS A 75 -10.08 -3.76 -8.43
C LYS A 75 -11.57 -4.02 -8.20
N LYS A 76 -11.95 -5.05 -7.45
CA LYS A 76 -13.37 -5.30 -7.10
C LYS A 76 -13.94 -4.19 -6.20
N HIS A 77 -13.10 -3.61 -5.34
CA HIS A 77 -13.51 -2.59 -4.37
C HIS A 77 -13.25 -1.17 -4.87
N PHE A 78 -12.20 -0.98 -5.66
CA PHE A 78 -11.81 0.28 -6.27
C PHE A 78 -11.61 0.09 -7.78
N PRO A 79 -12.70 0.08 -8.58
CA PRO A 79 -12.65 -0.26 -10.00
C PRO A 79 -11.77 0.67 -10.85
N THR A 80 -11.53 1.89 -10.38
CA THR A 80 -10.69 2.91 -11.03
C THR A 80 -9.23 2.86 -10.60
N VAL A 81 -8.90 2.16 -9.51
CA VAL A 81 -7.53 2.03 -9.02
C VAL A 81 -6.80 0.99 -9.85
N THR A 82 -5.74 1.43 -10.51
CA THR A 82 -4.83 0.58 -11.28
C THR A 82 -3.49 0.47 -10.56
N TRP A 83 -2.64 -0.47 -10.96
CA TRP A 83 -1.26 -0.54 -10.48
C TRP A 83 -0.52 0.79 -10.66
N ARG A 84 -0.84 1.55 -11.73
CA ARG A 84 -0.20 2.84 -12.02
C ARG A 84 -0.61 3.90 -11.01
N VAL A 85 -1.88 3.88 -10.60
CA VAL A 85 -2.37 4.74 -9.51
C VAL A 85 -1.64 4.39 -8.22
N LEU A 86 -1.55 3.10 -7.86
CA LEU A 86 -0.86 2.68 -6.63
C LEU A 86 0.64 3.03 -6.62
N ALA A 87 1.29 3.02 -7.79
CA ALA A 87 2.70 3.34 -7.93
C ALA A 87 2.97 4.85 -7.88
N TYR A 88 2.14 5.67 -8.52
CA TYR A 88 2.45 7.07 -8.82
C TYR A 88 1.60 8.11 -8.10
N ASP A 89 0.46 7.71 -7.52
CA ASP A 89 -0.35 8.53 -6.64
C ASP A 89 -0.15 8.05 -5.20
N ALA A 90 0.68 8.78 -4.45
CA ALA A 90 1.03 8.40 -3.09
C ALA A 90 -0.19 8.37 -2.15
N CYS A 91 -1.11 9.32 -2.30
CA CYS A 91 -2.31 9.34 -1.48
C CYS A 91 -3.20 8.14 -1.78
N ALA A 92 -3.41 7.81 -3.05
CA ALA A 92 -4.14 6.60 -3.41
C ALA A 92 -3.47 5.33 -2.85
N SER A 93 -2.13 5.27 -2.87
CA SER A 93 -1.36 4.19 -2.24
C SER A 93 -1.66 4.08 -0.74
N PHE A 94 -1.61 5.18 0.02
CA PHE A 94 -1.94 5.18 1.46
C PHE A 94 -3.38 4.79 1.75
N TRP A 95 -4.35 5.30 0.98
CA TRP A 95 -5.75 4.96 1.15
C TRP A 95 -6.02 3.47 0.90
N VAL A 96 -5.47 2.91 -0.17
CA VAL A 96 -5.66 1.49 -0.50
C VAL A 96 -4.87 0.58 0.44
N GLY A 97 -3.64 0.96 0.81
CA GLY A 97 -2.82 0.23 1.78
C GLY A 97 -3.48 0.18 3.16
N THR A 98 -4.00 1.31 3.64
CA THR A 98 -4.71 1.37 4.93
C THR A 98 -6.00 0.55 4.90
N TRP A 99 -6.76 0.61 3.81
CA TRP A 99 -7.92 -0.27 3.61
C TRP A 99 -7.53 -1.76 3.63
N TRP A 100 -6.42 -2.12 2.98
CA TRP A 100 -5.94 -3.49 2.95
C TRP A 100 -5.55 -3.98 4.34
N LEU A 101 -4.80 -3.17 5.09
CA LEU A 101 -4.48 -3.43 6.49
C LEU A 101 -5.74 -3.60 7.34
N TYR A 102 -6.72 -2.70 7.21
CA TYR A 102 -8.01 -2.82 7.90
C TYR A 102 -8.68 -4.17 7.64
N ARG A 103 -8.73 -4.59 6.37
CA ARG A 103 -9.30 -5.89 6.02
C ARG A 103 -8.57 -7.05 6.69
N LYS A 104 -7.23 -7.05 6.68
CA LYS A 104 -6.44 -8.09 7.36
C LYS A 104 -6.72 -8.14 8.86
N ILE A 105 -6.83 -6.98 9.50
CA ILE A 105 -7.18 -6.89 10.93
C ILE A 105 -8.58 -7.47 11.18
N VAL A 106 -9.56 -7.13 10.34
CA VAL A 106 -10.93 -7.66 10.44
C VAL A 106 -10.96 -9.18 10.22
N ASP A 107 -10.26 -9.70 9.23
CA ASP A 107 -10.13 -11.14 8.96
C ASP A 107 -9.51 -11.88 10.16
N ARG A 108 -8.65 -11.19 10.92
CA ARG A 108 -8.05 -11.63 12.18
C ARG A 108 -8.86 -11.26 13.43
N LYS A 109 -10.15 -10.99 13.28
CA LYS A 109 -11.10 -10.71 14.37
C LYS A 109 -10.66 -9.54 15.27
N GLY A 110 -9.99 -8.54 14.68
CA GLY A 110 -9.48 -7.36 15.39
C GLY A 110 -8.05 -7.52 15.93
N ASN A 111 -7.38 -8.66 15.71
CA ASN A 111 -5.98 -8.79 16.10
C ASN A 111 -5.08 -7.99 15.15
N VAL A 112 -4.60 -6.84 15.65
CA VAL A 112 -3.75 -5.92 14.91
C VAL A 112 -2.42 -6.55 14.49
N PHE A 113 -1.76 -7.29 15.39
CA PHE A 113 -0.46 -7.90 15.10
C PHE A 113 -0.54 -8.97 14.01
N GLU A 114 -1.55 -9.83 14.06
CA GLU A 114 -1.79 -10.81 12.99
C GLU A 114 -2.19 -10.14 11.68
N GLY A 115 -2.95 -9.04 11.73
CA GLY A 115 -3.30 -8.25 10.54
C GLY A 115 -2.08 -7.64 9.84
N ILE A 116 -1.11 -7.13 10.61
CA ILE A 116 0.16 -6.63 10.08
C ILE A 116 0.99 -7.78 9.49
N ALA A 117 1.07 -8.92 10.20
CA ALA A 117 1.79 -10.09 9.70
C ALA A 117 1.23 -10.59 8.36
N ASP A 118 -0.10 -10.56 8.20
CA ASP A 118 -0.79 -10.92 6.95
C ASP A 118 -0.65 -9.86 5.84
N TYR A 119 -0.38 -8.60 6.19
CA TYR A 119 -0.09 -7.55 5.20
C TYR A 119 1.26 -7.82 4.53
N ASN A 120 2.27 -8.21 5.33
CA ASN A 120 3.67 -8.39 4.91
C ASN A 120 3.97 -9.80 4.36
N SER A 121 2.95 -10.63 4.11
CA SER A 121 3.09 -12.03 3.70
C SER A 121 2.94 -12.27 2.19
#